data_AF-A0A923J7R1-F1
#
_entry.id   AF-A0A923J7R1-F1
#
_cell.length_a   1.000
_cell.length_b   1.000
_cell.length_c   1.000
_cell.angle_alpha   90.00
_cell.angle_beta   90.00
_cell.angle_gamma   90.00
#
_symmetry.space_group_name_H-M   'P 1'
#
loop_
_entity.id
_entity.type
_entity.pdbx_description
1 polymer ?
#
loop_
_entity_poly.entity_id
_entity_poly.type
_entity_poly.pdbx_seq_one_letter_code
_entity_poly.pdbx_strand_id
1 'polypeptide(L)'
;MRRITRAGLRAVGLLAATGALCAAAVVPAVAAEPGTTWQPELTGNGTGVVVDGGAARFDRATAFGAPAGESSNTEAVQGPVDVVPTGLLTLAPRTLDAPTREVGSTLVADTPPGSSATVDIRGRKAGGGWTEWIPADGGRAELPQAVREVQGRLVLTSTGNATPVVRAVTLSAAPTAEAETGPLTEAAPRAYSVFATREGLVGGTTANGHKIVPRDRFVALPSRRALSGNGKTDYSVKVCAANGRCAIAPVWDIGPWNTKDDYWNPPHQREMWKDLPQGVPQAAAARNGHNGGKDQFGRRVANPAGIDLGDGIFWDVLGLKDNSQVHVEYLWTGSQRLSAVRAEGAPEVPILARPEAGAESVGIAVNATDVPVQCRHGEFVRIGEGQYLPTTAFGPLPADLPGCDGAAPGPGARPAAGAAAAPTGSAVPGTPAAGTPGTAPAGSPGTPPAGAPGTSPAGTAPAGTAPAGTAPAGSPGTPPGTPPAGAAFAPGTASSGDRPAAPAPRPGEPARVTSGTPSPGGTPTADARVPAGDSQAAAAPRQPGSSQRAPSGTR
;
A
#
# COMPACT_ATOMS: atom_id res chain seq x y z
N MET A 1 97.48 -14.18 36.46
CA MET A 1 97.38 -15.63 36.81
C MET A 1 96.88 -15.71 38.25
N ARG A 2 95.96 -16.56 38.70
CA ARG A 2 95.14 -17.65 38.09
C ARG A 2 93.66 -17.33 38.42
N ARG A 3 92.75 -17.29 37.44
CA ARG A 3 91.93 -18.43 36.94
C ARG A 3 91.02 -19.02 38.04
N ILE A 4 89.69 -18.86 37.89
CA ILE A 4 88.71 -19.94 37.49
C ILE A 4 88.06 -20.57 38.74
N THR A 5 86.73 -20.73 38.91
CA THR A 5 85.56 -20.46 38.03
C THR A 5 84.21 -20.50 38.78
N ARG A 6 83.17 -19.92 38.13
CA ARG A 6 81.74 -20.34 38.03
C ARG A 6 80.96 -20.55 39.34
N ALA A 7 79.97 -19.72 39.68
CA ALA A 7 78.69 -19.41 39.00
C ALA A 7 77.62 -20.51 39.16
N GLY A 8 76.49 -20.18 39.82
CA GLY A 8 75.39 -21.13 39.98
C GLY A 8 74.30 -20.87 41.04
N LEU A 9 73.99 -19.61 41.44
CA LEU A 9 72.71 -19.34 42.14
C LEU A 9 71.85 -18.40 41.29
N ARG A 10 70.81 -18.96 40.65
CA ARG A 10 69.68 -18.19 40.14
C ARG A 10 68.55 -18.27 41.16
N ALA A 11 68.52 -17.32 42.07
CA ALA A 11 67.28 -16.90 42.71
C ALA A 11 66.67 -15.76 41.89
N VAL A 12 65.38 -15.86 41.60
CA VAL A 12 64.35 -14.81 41.67
C VAL A 12 63.06 -15.57 41.34
N GLY A 13 62.15 -15.64 42.31
CA GLY A 13 60.91 -16.40 42.19
C GLY A 13 59.81 -15.63 41.48
N LEU A 14 58.62 -16.23 41.39
CA LEU A 14 57.39 -15.52 41.09
C LEU A 14 56.17 -16.29 41.62
N LEU A 15 55.07 -15.55 41.77
CA LEU A 15 53.67 -16.01 41.87
C LEU A 15 53.27 -16.78 43.15
N ALA A 16 52.85 -15.99 44.14
CA ALA A 16 51.83 -16.42 45.07
C ALA A 16 50.54 -16.73 44.30
N ALA A 17 50.03 -17.96 44.43
CA ALA A 17 48.78 -18.38 43.80
C ALA A 17 47.58 -17.74 44.50
N THR A 18 47.14 -16.58 44.00
CA THR A 18 45.84 -16.00 44.39
C THR A 18 44.74 -16.81 43.71
N GLY A 19 44.15 -17.74 44.47
CA GLY A 19 43.00 -18.52 44.01
C GLY A 19 41.78 -17.63 43.83
N ALA A 20 41.65 -17.02 42.65
CA ALA A 20 40.41 -16.36 42.26
C ALA A 20 39.31 -17.42 42.11
N LEU A 21 38.46 -17.55 43.13
CA LEU A 21 37.16 -18.19 42.94
C LEU A 21 36.43 -17.40 41.87
N CYS A 22 36.39 -17.94 40.65
CA CYS A 22 35.36 -17.58 39.70
C CYS A 22 34.03 -18.05 40.30
N ALA A 23 33.42 -17.19 41.11
CA ALA A 23 31.99 -17.26 41.33
C ALA A 23 31.35 -17.08 39.95
N ALA A 24 31.04 -18.22 39.32
CA ALA A 24 30.17 -18.24 38.17
C ALA A 24 28.86 -17.60 38.65
N ALA A 25 28.65 -16.34 38.27
CA ALA A 25 27.35 -15.73 38.36
C ALA A 25 26.46 -16.57 37.45
N VAL A 26 25.80 -17.55 38.03
CA VAL A 26 24.62 -18.17 37.45
C VAL A 26 23.62 -17.02 37.38
N VAL A 27 23.66 -16.30 36.25
CA VAL A 27 22.59 -15.42 35.85
C VAL A 27 21.36 -16.33 35.92
N PRO A 28 20.41 -16.09 36.83
CA PRO A 28 19.24 -16.94 36.89
C PRO A 28 18.63 -16.88 35.50
N ALA A 29 18.39 -18.06 34.91
CA ALA A 29 17.69 -18.13 33.64
C ALA A 29 16.33 -17.45 33.89
N VAL A 30 16.21 -16.19 33.46
CA VAL A 30 15.00 -15.42 33.62
C VAL A 30 13.96 -16.21 32.87
N ALA A 31 13.02 -16.81 33.59
CA ALA A 31 11.94 -17.55 32.96
C ALA A 31 11.32 -16.60 31.94
N ALA A 32 11.26 -17.01 30.67
CA ALA A 32 10.69 -16.16 29.64
C ALA A 32 9.26 -15.82 30.09
N GLU A 33 9.02 -14.53 30.35
CA GLU A 33 7.71 -14.04 30.80
C GLU A 33 6.65 -14.60 29.86
N PRO A 34 5.59 -15.25 30.38
CA PRO A 34 4.67 -16.01 29.54
C PRO A 34 4.00 -15.08 28.52
N GLY A 35 4.11 -15.44 27.24
CA GLY A 35 3.56 -14.65 26.15
C GLY A 35 2.04 -14.44 26.30
N THR A 36 1.58 -13.21 26.04
CA THR A 36 0.16 -12.89 26.09
C THR A 36 -0.53 -13.52 24.89
N THR A 37 -1.52 -14.40 25.13
CA THR A 37 -2.31 -15.04 24.07
C THR A 37 -3.77 -14.64 24.19
N TRP A 38 -4.41 -14.28 23.06
CA TRP A 38 -5.81 -13.88 23.02
C TRP A 38 -6.47 -14.29 21.69
N GLN A 39 -7.80 -14.31 21.68
CA GLN A 39 -8.60 -14.49 20.47
C GLN A 39 -9.37 -13.20 20.18
N PRO A 40 -9.06 -12.47 19.09
CA PRO A 40 -9.88 -11.35 18.66
C PRO A 40 -11.27 -11.85 18.25
N GLU A 41 -12.32 -11.09 18.59
CA GLU A 41 -13.65 -11.37 18.10
C GLU A 41 -13.70 -11.16 16.57
N LEU A 42 -14.35 -12.06 15.85
CA LEU A 42 -14.62 -11.89 14.42
C LEU A 42 -15.85 -11.00 14.28
N THR A 43 -15.65 -9.68 14.19
CA THR A 43 -16.70 -8.67 14.04
C THR A 43 -16.28 -7.56 13.08
N GLY A 44 -17.25 -6.73 12.67
CA GLY A 44 -17.05 -5.61 11.76
C GLY A 44 -17.28 -5.97 10.28
N ASN A 45 -17.10 -4.97 9.42
CA ASN A 45 -17.28 -5.09 7.99
C ASN A 45 -15.91 -5.19 7.31
N GLY A 46 -15.70 -6.23 6.51
CA GLY A 46 -14.52 -6.38 5.65
C GLY A 46 -14.87 -6.19 4.19
N THR A 47 -13.89 -5.74 3.40
CA THR A 47 -14.02 -5.74 1.94
C THR A 47 -13.80 -7.16 1.45
N GLY A 48 -14.75 -7.78 0.75
CA GLY A 48 -14.66 -9.18 0.35
C GLY A 48 -14.73 -10.18 1.50
N VAL A 49 -15.21 -9.77 2.68
CA VAL A 49 -15.37 -10.64 3.85
C VAL A 49 -16.67 -10.29 4.58
N VAL A 50 -17.55 -11.28 4.72
CA VAL A 50 -18.78 -11.18 5.51
C VAL A 50 -18.60 -11.98 6.80
N VAL A 51 -18.91 -11.35 7.93
CA VAL A 51 -18.98 -12.02 9.23
C VAL A 51 -20.41 -12.48 9.48
N ASP A 52 -20.60 -13.78 9.71
CA ASP A 52 -21.90 -14.36 10.10
C ASP A 52 -21.71 -15.57 11.01
N GLY A 53 -22.56 -15.70 12.03
CA GLY A 53 -22.51 -16.79 13.01
C GLY A 53 -21.18 -16.91 13.76
N GLY A 54 -20.47 -15.78 13.95
CA GLY A 54 -19.14 -15.75 14.56
C GLY A 54 -17.99 -16.24 13.66
N ALA A 55 -18.24 -16.46 12.37
CA ALA A 55 -17.22 -16.86 11.39
C ALA A 55 -17.06 -15.80 10.28
N ALA A 56 -15.82 -15.53 9.89
CA ALA A 56 -15.49 -14.69 8.75
C ALA A 56 -15.46 -15.53 7.47
N ARG A 57 -16.35 -15.22 6.51
CA ARG A 57 -16.47 -15.93 5.23
C ARG A 57 -16.05 -15.01 4.09
N PHE A 58 -15.34 -15.55 3.11
CA PHE A 58 -15.01 -14.82 1.90
C PHE A 58 -16.29 -14.47 1.09
N ASP A 59 -16.39 -13.22 0.66
CA ASP A 59 -17.42 -12.75 -0.27
C ASP A 59 -16.78 -12.31 -1.59
N ARG A 60 -17.07 -13.04 -2.67
CA ARG A 60 -16.54 -12.72 -4.01
C ARG A 60 -17.13 -11.44 -4.59
N ALA A 61 -18.34 -11.02 -4.17
CA ALA A 61 -19.03 -9.87 -4.76
C ALA A 61 -18.40 -8.53 -4.36
N THR A 62 -17.75 -8.47 -3.18
CA THR A 62 -17.09 -7.26 -2.67
C THR A 62 -15.56 -7.36 -2.60
N ALA A 63 -14.96 -8.50 -2.97
CA ALA A 63 -13.52 -8.69 -3.02
C ALA A 63 -12.84 -7.89 -4.15
N PHE A 64 -11.61 -7.42 -3.90
CA PHE A 64 -10.77 -6.75 -4.90
C PHE A 64 -9.79 -7.75 -5.56
N GLY A 65 -9.20 -7.39 -6.69
CA GLY A 65 -8.24 -8.25 -7.38
C GLY A 65 -6.80 -8.07 -6.88
N ALA A 66 -6.17 -9.13 -6.40
CA ALA A 66 -4.76 -9.18 -6.03
C ALA A 66 -4.06 -10.36 -6.75
N PRO A 67 -2.72 -10.50 -6.73
CA PRO A 67 -2.05 -11.69 -7.25
C PRO A 67 -2.24 -12.85 -6.27
N ALA A 68 -2.08 -14.08 -6.74
CA ALA A 68 -2.02 -15.24 -5.86
C ALA A 68 -0.93 -15.07 -4.78
N GLY A 69 -1.22 -15.54 -3.56
CA GLY A 69 -0.22 -15.63 -2.51
C GLY A 69 0.86 -16.64 -2.88
N GLU A 70 2.12 -16.35 -2.54
CA GLU A 70 3.25 -17.26 -2.78
C GLU A 70 3.29 -18.38 -1.73
N SER A 71 2.27 -19.26 -1.73
CA SER A 71 2.29 -20.51 -0.96
C SER A 71 2.81 -21.70 -1.77
N SER A 72 3.48 -21.44 -2.90
CA SER A 72 4.18 -22.44 -3.70
C SER A 72 5.46 -21.84 -4.28
N ASN A 73 6.59 -22.48 -3.99
CA ASN A 73 7.87 -22.19 -4.64
C ASN A 73 7.70 -22.33 -6.16
N THR A 74 7.58 -21.23 -6.89
CA THR A 74 7.61 -21.25 -8.36
C THR A 74 8.18 -19.94 -8.88
N GLU A 75 9.51 -19.83 -8.83
CA GLU A 75 10.18 -18.97 -9.80
C GLU A 75 9.81 -19.45 -11.22
N ALA A 76 9.57 -18.50 -12.12
CA ALA A 76 9.31 -18.72 -13.54
C ALA A 76 8.02 -19.51 -13.92
N VAL A 77 6.84 -19.02 -13.52
CA VAL A 77 5.61 -19.27 -14.32
C VAL A 77 5.57 -18.31 -15.52
N GLN A 78 5.84 -18.82 -16.72
CA GLN A 78 5.62 -18.10 -17.99
C GLN A 78 4.12 -18.10 -18.34
N GLY A 79 3.34 -17.27 -17.66
CA GLY A 79 1.93 -17.01 -17.92
C GLY A 79 1.47 -15.73 -17.21
N PRO A 80 0.33 -15.13 -17.58
CA PRO A 80 -0.28 -14.11 -16.74
C PRO A 80 -0.66 -14.75 -15.39
N VAL A 81 -0.26 -14.14 -14.28
CA VAL A 81 -0.65 -14.62 -12.95
C VAL A 81 -2.14 -14.32 -12.79
N ASP A 82 -2.92 -15.34 -12.42
CA ASP A 82 -4.35 -15.17 -12.18
C ASP A 82 -4.60 -14.06 -11.14
N VAL A 83 -5.47 -13.12 -11.50
CA VAL A 83 -5.98 -12.13 -10.54
C VAL A 83 -6.91 -12.88 -9.59
N VAL A 84 -6.48 -13.01 -8.35
CA VAL A 84 -7.19 -13.70 -7.26
C VAL A 84 -8.01 -12.69 -6.47
N PRO A 85 -9.36 -12.81 -6.50
CA PRO A 85 -10.24 -12.12 -5.57
C PRO A 85 -9.78 -12.30 -4.12
N THR A 86 -9.55 -11.16 -3.47
CA THR A 86 -8.98 -11.03 -2.13
C THR A 86 -9.91 -10.19 -1.26
N GLY A 87 -10.14 -10.67 -0.04
CA GLY A 87 -10.91 -10.00 0.99
C GLY A 87 -10.04 -9.66 2.22
N LEU A 88 -10.38 -8.57 2.90
CA LEU A 88 -9.70 -8.04 4.07
C LEU A 88 -10.69 -7.74 5.19
N LEU A 89 -10.45 -8.28 6.39
CA LEU A 89 -11.18 -7.95 7.61
C LEU A 89 -10.21 -7.52 8.71
N THR A 90 -10.21 -6.23 9.04
CA THR A 90 -9.42 -5.67 10.15
C THR A 90 -10.10 -5.99 11.49
N LEU A 91 -9.38 -6.67 12.38
CA LEU A 91 -9.86 -7.08 13.71
C LEU A 91 -9.69 -5.93 14.71
N ALA A 92 -10.32 -6.04 15.89
CA ALA A 92 -10.12 -5.07 16.97
C ALA A 92 -8.63 -5.03 17.43
N PRO A 93 -8.08 -3.83 17.72
CA PRO A 93 -6.73 -3.72 18.30
C PRO A 93 -6.71 -4.23 19.75
N ARG A 94 -5.55 -4.69 20.20
CA ARG A 94 -5.30 -5.19 21.55
C ARG A 94 -4.14 -4.46 22.19
N THR A 95 -4.36 -3.89 23.37
CA THR A 95 -3.30 -3.42 24.27
C THR A 95 -2.72 -4.59 25.08
N LEU A 96 -1.41 -4.59 25.25
CA LEU A 96 -0.60 -5.58 25.96
C LEU A 96 0.05 -4.94 27.20
N ASP A 97 0.20 -5.73 28.26
CA ASP A 97 0.80 -5.26 29.52
C ASP A 97 2.33 -5.05 29.40
N ALA A 98 2.97 -5.85 28.54
CA ALA A 98 4.37 -5.76 28.17
C ALA A 98 4.53 -5.44 26.67
N PRO A 99 5.58 -4.71 26.26
CA PRO A 99 5.85 -4.47 24.86
C PRO A 99 6.23 -5.76 24.12
N THR A 100 5.96 -5.81 22.82
CA THR A 100 6.32 -6.92 21.92
C THR A 100 6.94 -6.41 20.62
N ARG A 101 7.75 -7.27 20.00
CA ARG A 101 8.18 -7.16 18.59
C ARG A 101 7.74 -8.36 17.74
N GLU A 102 7.17 -9.38 18.34
CA GLU A 102 6.87 -10.64 17.66
C GLU A 102 5.45 -11.07 18.00
N VAL A 103 4.61 -11.15 16.97
CA VAL A 103 3.23 -11.61 17.09
C VAL A 103 3.07 -12.90 16.29
N GLY A 104 2.85 -14.00 17.00
CA GLY A 104 2.37 -15.26 16.46
C GLY A 104 0.89 -15.19 16.11
N SER A 105 0.48 -15.95 15.11
CA SER A 105 -0.91 -16.11 14.70
C SER A 105 -1.23 -17.57 14.38
N THR A 106 -2.46 -17.99 14.67
CA THR A 106 -2.97 -19.31 14.34
C THR A 106 -4.44 -19.20 13.96
N LEU A 107 -4.84 -19.89 12.90
CA LEU A 107 -6.18 -19.84 12.35
C LEU A 107 -6.88 -21.20 12.53
N VAL A 108 -8.15 -21.16 12.93
CA VAL A 108 -9.08 -22.28 12.71
C VAL A 108 -9.88 -21.94 11.46
N ALA A 109 -9.54 -22.55 10.33
CA ALA A 109 -10.11 -22.20 9.04
C ALA A 109 -10.38 -23.42 8.14
N ASP A 110 -11.49 -23.36 7.41
CA ASP A 110 -11.82 -24.26 6.32
C ASP A 110 -11.32 -23.61 5.01
N THR A 111 -10.18 -24.06 4.48
CA THR A 111 -9.58 -23.54 3.23
C THR A 111 -9.62 -24.60 2.13
N PRO A 112 -10.71 -24.69 1.33
CA PRO A 112 -10.77 -25.62 0.20
C PRO A 112 -9.69 -25.33 -0.86
N PRO A 113 -9.29 -26.32 -1.68
CA PRO A 113 -8.28 -26.13 -2.74
C PRO A 113 -8.59 -24.92 -3.62
N GLY A 114 -7.57 -24.10 -3.92
CA GLY A 114 -7.73 -22.83 -4.61
C GLY A 114 -8.11 -21.65 -3.70
N SER A 115 -8.09 -21.79 -2.37
CA SER A 115 -8.26 -20.67 -1.45
C SER A 115 -7.21 -20.63 -0.35
N SER A 116 -7.05 -19.46 0.27
CA SER A 116 -6.19 -19.28 1.45
C SER A 116 -6.83 -18.36 2.48
N ALA A 117 -6.34 -18.47 3.72
CA ALA A 117 -6.60 -17.54 4.81
C ALA A 117 -5.28 -17.27 5.54
N THR A 118 -4.90 -16.00 5.69
CA THR A 118 -3.71 -15.56 6.44
C THR A 118 -4.04 -14.35 7.31
N VAL A 119 -3.05 -13.88 8.09
CA VAL A 119 -3.16 -12.70 8.94
C VAL A 119 -2.03 -11.73 8.58
N ASP A 120 -2.33 -10.43 8.48
CA ASP A 120 -1.33 -9.38 8.65
C ASP A 120 -1.38 -8.84 10.08
N ILE A 121 -0.23 -8.46 10.63
CA ILE A 121 -0.12 -7.76 11.91
C ILE A 121 0.42 -6.36 11.70
N ARG A 122 -0.07 -5.39 12.48
CA ARG A 122 0.59 -4.09 12.67
C ARG A 122 0.69 -3.73 14.15
N GLY A 123 1.66 -2.89 14.48
CA GLY A 123 1.83 -2.29 15.80
C GLY A 123 1.51 -0.80 15.77
N ARG A 124 1.03 -0.23 16.87
CA ARG A 124 0.90 1.22 17.02
C ARG A 124 2.20 1.80 17.56
N LYS A 125 2.71 2.85 16.93
CA LYS A 125 3.97 3.47 17.32
C LYS A 125 3.77 4.35 18.56
N ALA A 126 4.79 4.48 19.41
CA ALA A 126 4.72 5.32 20.61
C ALA A 126 4.42 6.81 20.29
N GLY A 127 4.89 7.31 19.14
CA GLY A 127 4.59 8.67 18.64
C GLY A 127 3.23 8.81 17.93
N GLY A 128 2.37 7.79 17.98
CA GLY A 128 1.12 7.74 17.22
C GLY A 128 1.29 7.19 15.79
N GLY A 129 0.15 6.99 15.12
CA GLY A 129 0.07 6.26 13.86
C GLY A 129 0.43 4.77 13.98
N TRP A 130 0.31 4.05 12.87
CA TRP A 130 0.60 2.62 12.81
C TRP A 130 1.94 2.34 12.12
N THR A 131 2.54 1.18 12.42
CA THR A 131 3.45 0.52 11.48
C THR A 131 2.67 0.10 10.24
N GLU A 132 3.39 -0.31 9.21
CA GLU A 132 2.79 -1.06 8.11
C GLU A 132 2.11 -2.34 8.62
N TRP A 133 1.14 -2.83 7.85
CA TRP A 133 0.72 -4.22 7.90
C TRP A 133 1.87 -5.11 7.42
N ILE A 134 2.18 -6.15 8.20
CA ILE A 134 3.25 -7.12 7.94
C ILE A 134 2.60 -8.50 7.84
N PRO A 135 2.78 -9.25 6.75
CA PRO A 135 2.27 -10.62 6.64
C PRO A 135 2.82 -11.50 7.76
N ALA A 136 1.97 -12.28 8.42
CA ALA A 136 2.40 -13.25 9.43
C ALA A 136 2.85 -14.57 8.75
N ASP A 137 3.90 -14.48 7.93
CA ASP A 137 4.43 -15.63 7.18
C ASP A 137 4.89 -16.74 8.13
N GLY A 138 4.55 -18.00 7.80
CA GLY A 138 4.77 -19.13 8.72
C GLY A 138 4.02 -19.04 10.05
N GLY A 139 3.03 -18.13 10.18
CA GLY A 139 2.30 -17.87 11.41
C GLY A 139 2.97 -16.86 12.35
N ARG A 140 3.95 -16.06 11.89
CA ARG A 140 4.65 -15.06 12.72
C ARG A 140 4.91 -13.77 11.96
N ALA A 141 4.69 -12.62 12.60
CA ALA A 141 5.10 -11.31 12.11
C ALA A 141 6.11 -10.66 13.07
N GLU A 142 7.23 -10.15 12.53
CA GLU A 142 8.17 -9.29 13.25
C GLU A 142 7.84 -7.81 13.00
N LEU A 143 7.67 -7.06 14.08
CA LEU A 143 7.40 -5.62 14.05
C LEU A 143 8.71 -4.82 14.08
N PRO A 144 8.81 -3.68 13.37
CA PRO A 144 10.06 -2.92 13.23
C PRO A 144 10.52 -2.24 14.53
N GLN A 145 9.63 -2.05 15.50
CA GLN A 145 9.87 -1.44 16.81
C GLN A 145 9.04 -2.16 17.88
N ALA A 146 9.48 -2.11 19.14
CA ALA A 146 8.66 -2.54 20.27
C ALA A 146 7.36 -1.73 20.38
N VAL A 147 6.23 -2.41 20.58
CA VAL A 147 4.89 -1.82 20.73
C VAL A 147 4.05 -2.54 21.79
N ARG A 148 3.08 -1.84 22.40
CA ARG A 148 2.05 -2.41 23.30
C ARG A 148 0.68 -2.55 22.66
N GLU A 149 0.35 -1.77 21.63
CA GLU A 149 -0.93 -1.89 20.93
C GLU A 149 -0.71 -2.57 19.57
N VAL A 150 -1.33 -3.73 19.37
CA VAL A 150 -1.19 -4.57 18.16
C VAL A 150 -2.55 -4.83 17.54
N GLN A 151 -2.59 -5.03 16.22
CA GLN A 151 -3.83 -5.29 15.50
C GLN A 151 -3.60 -6.32 14.39
N GLY A 152 -4.54 -7.25 14.25
CA GLY A 152 -4.58 -8.23 13.16
C GLY A 152 -5.54 -7.82 12.04
N ARG A 153 -5.25 -8.27 10.82
CA ARG A 153 -6.15 -8.21 9.66
C ARG A 153 -6.18 -9.56 8.97
N LEU A 154 -7.35 -10.19 8.89
CA LEU A 154 -7.53 -11.38 8.07
C LEU A 154 -7.41 -11.02 6.59
N VAL A 155 -6.71 -11.88 5.85
CA VAL A 155 -6.60 -11.85 4.38
C VAL A 155 -7.15 -13.16 3.85
N LEU A 156 -8.25 -13.11 3.11
CA LEU A 156 -8.88 -14.29 2.51
C LEU A 156 -8.73 -14.22 0.99
N THR A 157 -8.26 -15.28 0.34
CA THR A 157 -8.13 -15.31 -1.13
C THR A 157 -8.83 -16.52 -1.75
N SER A 158 -9.31 -16.39 -2.98
CA SER A 158 -10.04 -17.47 -3.66
C SER A 158 -9.90 -17.43 -5.18
N THR A 159 -9.45 -18.53 -5.77
CA THR A 159 -9.58 -18.85 -7.20
C THR A 159 -10.83 -19.70 -7.46
N GLY A 160 -11.39 -19.60 -8.68
CA GLY A 160 -12.60 -20.33 -9.07
C GLY A 160 -13.80 -20.05 -8.15
N ASN A 161 -14.38 -21.12 -7.58
CA ASN A 161 -15.54 -21.06 -6.68
C ASN A 161 -15.22 -21.43 -5.22
N ALA A 162 -13.94 -21.56 -4.87
CA ALA A 162 -13.52 -21.86 -3.50
C ALA A 162 -13.98 -20.76 -2.53
N THR A 163 -14.42 -21.09 -1.32
CA THR A 163 -14.87 -20.09 -0.33
C THR A 163 -14.22 -20.39 1.01
N PRO A 164 -13.10 -19.74 1.37
CA PRO A 164 -12.47 -19.96 2.67
C PRO A 164 -13.33 -19.36 3.79
N VAL A 165 -13.33 -20.05 4.93
CA VAL A 165 -14.06 -19.64 6.15
C VAL A 165 -13.13 -19.71 7.34
N VAL A 166 -12.97 -18.61 8.07
CA VAL A 166 -12.23 -18.55 9.34
C VAL A 166 -13.23 -18.54 10.50
N ARG A 167 -13.05 -19.48 11.44
CA ARG A 167 -13.90 -19.67 12.62
C ARG A 167 -13.28 -19.06 13.88
N ALA A 168 -11.96 -18.97 13.95
CA ALA A 168 -11.24 -18.30 15.02
C ALA A 168 -9.85 -17.83 14.55
N VAL A 169 -9.39 -16.72 15.14
CA VAL A 169 -7.99 -16.30 15.13
C VAL A 169 -7.48 -16.37 16.56
N THR A 170 -6.34 -17.00 16.79
CA THR A 170 -5.56 -16.86 18.01
C THR A 170 -4.32 -16.04 17.68
N LEU A 171 -4.07 -14.98 18.45
CA LEU A 171 -2.83 -14.19 18.37
C LEU A 171 -2.05 -14.37 19.68
N SER A 172 -0.72 -14.39 19.58
CA SER A 172 0.18 -14.48 20.73
C SER A 172 1.33 -13.49 20.59
N ALA A 173 1.61 -12.73 21.65
CA ALA A 173 2.67 -11.74 21.68
C ALA A 173 3.78 -12.19 22.65
N ALA A 174 5.00 -12.32 22.14
CA ALA A 174 6.18 -12.59 22.98
C ALA A 174 6.66 -11.26 23.59
N PRO A 175 6.85 -11.14 24.92
CA PRO A 175 7.35 -9.92 25.52
C PRO A 175 8.80 -9.67 25.09
N THR A 176 9.15 -8.40 24.87
CA THR A 176 10.54 -7.97 24.66
C THR A 176 11.04 -7.14 25.84
N ALA A 177 12.34 -7.20 26.10
CA ALA A 177 13.03 -6.29 27.01
C ALA A 177 13.30 -4.91 26.37
N GLU A 178 13.10 -4.77 25.05
CA GLU A 178 13.12 -3.48 24.36
C GLU A 178 11.93 -2.64 24.83
N ALA A 179 12.21 -1.53 25.52
CA ALA A 179 11.18 -0.56 25.88
C ALA A 179 10.57 0.07 24.62
N GLU A 180 9.27 0.35 24.65
CA GLU A 180 8.66 1.29 23.70
C GLU A 180 9.40 2.62 23.81
N THR A 181 10.23 2.89 22.82
CA THR A 181 11.00 4.12 22.72
C THR A 181 10.46 4.90 21.56
N GLY A 182 9.73 5.98 21.88
CA GLY A 182 9.56 7.06 20.92
C GLY A 182 10.94 7.53 20.44
N PRO A 183 11.03 8.08 19.22
CA PRO A 183 12.29 8.59 18.70
C PRO A 183 12.90 9.64 19.65
N LEU A 184 14.16 9.48 20.04
CA LEU A 184 14.91 10.54 20.74
C LEU A 184 15.08 11.80 19.87
N THR A 185 14.92 11.66 18.55
CA THR A 185 14.89 12.76 17.58
C THR A 185 13.99 12.34 16.42
N GLU A 186 12.99 13.15 16.08
CA GLU A 186 12.04 12.85 15.01
C GLU A 186 12.75 12.63 13.67
N ALA A 187 12.44 11.51 13.01
CA ALA A 187 12.86 11.22 11.66
C ALA A 187 11.77 11.70 10.68
N ALA A 188 12.20 12.45 9.66
CA ALA A 188 11.36 12.83 8.54
C ALA A 188 10.79 11.56 7.85
N PRO A 189 9.60 11.65 7.24
CA PRO A 189 9.07 10.56 6.44
C PRO A 189 9.98 10.35 5.22
N ARG A 190 10.04 9.10 4.73
CA ARG A 190 10.69 8.81 3.47
C ARG A 190 9.96 9.57 2.36
N ALA A 191 10.70 10.06 1.37
CA ALA A 191 10.16 10.91 0.33
C ALA A 191 10.83 10.63 -1.02
N TYR A 192 10.03 10.53 -2.09
CA TYR A 192 10.51 10.18 -3.44
C TYR A 192 9.78 10.99 -4.52
N SER A 193 10.47 11.27 -5.63
CA SER A 193 9.82 11.73 -6.86
C SER A 193 9.31 10.50 -7.60
N VAL A 194 8.01 10.44 -7.84
CA VAL A 194 7.38 9.33 -8.57
C VAL A 194 6.43 9.87 -9.64
N PHE A 195 6.25 9.09 -10.70
CA PHE A 195 5.25 9.41 -11.72
C PHE A 195 3.86 9.09 -11.16
N ALA A 196 3.00 10.10 -11.10
CA ALA A 196 1.61 9.97 -10.69
C ALA A 196 0.70 9.85 -11.91
N THR A 197 -0.23 8.91 -11.82
CA THR A 197 -1.34 8.77 -12.78
C THR A 197 -2.67 9.17 -12.16
N ARG A 198 -3.64 9.52 -13.00
CA ARG A 198 -5.02 9.67 -12.57
C ARG A 198 -5.65 8.29 -12.41
N GLU A 199 -6.25 8.06 -11.25
CA GLU A 199 -7.07 6.88 -10.94
C GLU A 199 -8.23 6.75 -11.96
N GLY A 200 -9.12 7.75 -12.00
CA GLY A 200 -10.17 7.85 -13.01
C GLY A 200 -11.26 6.78 -12.97
N LEU A 201 -11.25 5.85 -12.00
CA LEU A 201 -12.20 4.75 -11.86
C LEU A 201 -13.49 5.14 -11.10
N VAL A 202 -14.09 6.29 -11.43
CA VAL A 202 -15.37 6.73 -10.83
C VAL A 202 -16.47 5.68 -11.08
N GLY A 203 -17.21 5.33 -10.02
CA GLY A 203 -18.15 4.19 -9.99
C GLY A 203 -17.50 2.84 -9.66
N GLY A 204 -16.16 2.79 -9.63
CA GLY A 204 -15.37 1.65 -9.18
C GLY A 204 -15.42 1.46 -7.66
N THR A 205 -14.64 0.50 -7.18
CA THR A 205 -14.51 0.20 -5.75
C THR A 205 -13.04 0.01 -5.44
N THR A 206 -12.55 0.75 -4.45
CA THR A 206 -11.16 0.64 -4.02
C THR A 206 -10.92 -0.67 -3.25
N ALA A 207 -9.66 -1.06 -3.09
CA ALA A 207 -9.27 -2.21 -2.29
C ALA A 207 -9.73 -2.13 -0.82
N ASN A 208 -9.89 -0.92 -0.24
CA ASN A 208 -10.49 -0.78 1.08
C ASN A 208 -12.03 -0.74 1.08
N GLY A 209 -12.69 -0.95 -0.06
CA GLY A 209 -14.14 -1.08 -0.18
C GLY A 209 -14.92 0.23 -0.32
N HIS A 210 -14.23 1.37 -0.47
CA HIS A 210 -14.88 2.65 -0.78
C HIS A 210 -15.40 2.66 -2.22
N LYS A 211 -16.59 3.25 -2.44
CA LYS A 211 -17.16 3.44 -3.79
C LYS A 211 -16.70 4.77 -4.34
N ILE A 212 -15.89 4.74 -5.39
CA ILE A 212 -15.26 5.94 -5.94
C ILE A 212 -16.32 6.88 -6.52
N VAL A 213 -16.42 8.09 -6.00
CA VAL A 213 -17.32 9.15 -6.47
C VAL A 213 -16.55 10.25 -7.23
N PRO A 214 -17.24 11.10 -8.03
CA PRO A 214 -16.57 12.20 -8.72
C PRO A 214 -15.81 13.12 -7.74
N ARG A 215 -14.59 13.51 -8.12
CA ARG A 215 -13.72 14.44 -7.35
C ARG A 215 -13.27 13.95 -5.98
N ASP A 216 -13.26 12.64 -5.78
CA ASP A 216 -12.74 11.97 -4.58
C ASP A 216 -11.29 12.34 -4.23
N ARG A 217 -10.98 12.24 -2.93
CA ARG A 217 -9.74 12.76 -2.31
C ARG A 217 -8.92 11.65 -1.64
N PHE A 218 -8.39 10.72 -2.42
CA PHE A 218 -7.53 9.61 -1.95
C PHE A 218 -6.38 9.34 -2.91
N VAL A 219 -5.49 8.41 -2.51
CA VAL A 219 -4.45 7.84 -3.39
C VAL A 219 -4.50 6.30 -3.38
N ALA A 220 -4.00 5.70 -4.45
CA ALA A 220 -3.62 4.28 -4.50
C ALA A 220 -2.10 4.15 -4.35
N LEU A 221 -1.64 3.15 -3.60
CA LEU A 221 -0.22 2.78 -3.55
C LEU A 221 -0.03 1.30 -3.87
N PRO A 222 1.06 0.89 -4.55
CA PRO A 222 1.17 -0.45 -5.11
C PRO A 222 1.55 -1.52 -4.08
N SER A 223 1.24 -1.31 -2.79
CA SER A 223 1.25 -2.34 -1.75
C SER A 223 0.09 -2.18 -0.75
N ARG A 224 -0.51 -3.32 -0.39
CA ARG A 224 -1.51 -3.48 0.68
C ARG A 224 -0.98 -3.19 2.10
N ARG A 225 0.34 -3.03 2.27
CA ARG A 225 1.02 -2.80 3.55
C ARG A 225 0.69 -1.46 4.19
N ALA A 226 0.35 -0.46 3.37
CA ALA A 226 -0.09 0.87 3.79
C ALA A 226 -1.56 1.17 3.44
N LEU A 227 -2.41 0.14 3.32
CA LEU A 227 -3.84 0.31 3.02
C LEU A 227 -4.62 0.64 4.31
N SER A 228 -5.33 1.77 4.31
CA SER A 228 -6.26 2.13 5.39
C SER A 228 -7.55 1.32 5.30
N GLY A 229 -8.14 0.93 6.43
CA GLY A 229 -9.45 0.25 6.44
C GLY A 229 -10.59 1.10 5.85
N ASN A 230 -11.75 0.49 5.58
CA ASN A 230 -12.91 1.20 5.06
C ASN A 230 -13.36 2.31 6.04
N GLY A 231 -13.57 3.53 5.54
CA GLY A 231 -13.88 4.70 6.36
C GLY A 231 -12.76 5.09 7.34
N LYS A 232 -11.51 4.68 7.10
CA LYS A 232 -10.33 5.03 7.90
C LYS A 232 -9.28 5.78 7.07
N THR A 233 -8.34 6.38 7.78
CA THR A 233 -7.28 7.26 7.28
C THR A 233 -5.91 6.92 7.91
N ASP A 234 -5.79 5.68 8.42
CA ASP A 234 -4.63 5.15 9.18
C ASP A 234 -3.26 5.35 8.49
N TYR A 235 -3.25 5.44 7.16
CA TYR A 235 -2.09 5.76 6.35
C TYR A 235 -2.41 6.92 5.42
N SER A 236 -1.51 7.89 5.40
CA SER A 236 -1.59 9.10 4.59
C SER A 236 -0.26 9.40 3.90
N VAL A 237 -0.37 10.11 2.78
CA VAL A 237 0.78 10.67 2.05
C VAL A 237 0.62 12.17 1.93
N LYS A 238 1.73 12.91 1.91
CA LYS A 238 1.76 14.27 1.33
C LYS A 238 2.27 14.18 -0.10
N VAL A 239 1.46 14.61 -1.06
CA VAL A 239 1.80 14.69 -2.48
C VAL A 239 1.93 16.16 -2.86
N CYS A 240 3.04 16.57 -3.46
CA CYS A 240 3.27 17.93 -3.95
C CYS A 240 3.62 17.92 -5.44
N ALA A 241 2.97 18.79 -6.20
CA ALA A 241 3.23 19.01 -7.61
C ALA A 241 4.28 20.12 -7.83
N ALA A 242 4.90 20.13 -9.03
CA ALA A 242 5.96 21.09 -9.38
C ALA A 242 5.51 22.58 -9.38
N ASN A 243 4.20 22.85 -9.35
CA ASN A 243 3.61 24.18 -9.21
C ASN A 243 3.51 24.64 -7.73
N GLY A 244 4.05 23.88 -6.78
CA GLY A 244 4.03 24.18 -5.35
C GLY A 244 2.75 23.79 -4.62
N ARG A 245 1.73 23.28 -5.32
CA ARG A 245 0.49 22.82 -4.67
C ARG A 245 0.65 21.43 -4.08
N CYS A 246 0.13 21.23 -2.88
CA CYS A 246 0.22 19.96 -2.14
C CYS A 246 -1.15 19.43 -1.71
N ALA A 247 -1.22 18.12 -1.49
CA ALA A 247 -2.36 17.42 -0.90
C ALA A 247 -1.85 16.50 0.21
N ILE A 248 -2.50 16.48 1.38
CA ILE A 248 -2.34 15.37 2.33
C ILE A 248 -3.61 14.54 2.31
N ALA A 249 -3.50 13.29 1.85
CA ALA A 249 -4.63 12.43 1.52
C ALA A 249 -4.42 10.99 2.01
N PRO A 250 -5.50 10.24 2.32
CA PRO A 250 -5.42 8.87 2.78
C PRO A 250 -5.16 7.88 1.64
N VAL A 251 -4.53 6.75 1.99
CA VAL A 251 -4.33 5.61 1.10
C VAL A 251 -5.54 4.67 1.21
N TRP A 252 -6.36 4.60 0.15
CA TRP A 252 -7.61 3.82 0.11
C TRP A 252 -7.60 2.67 -0.91
N ASP A 253 -6.65 2.65 -1.84
CA ASP A 253 -6.60 1.64 -2.90
C ASP A 253 -5.19 1.05 -3.09
N ILE A 254 -5.11 -0.06 -3.83
CA ILE A 254 -3.86 -0.75 -4.16
C ILE A 254 -3.61 -0.73 -5.67
N GLY A 255 -2.55 -0.03 -6.05
CA GLY A 255 -2.14 0.24 -7.44
C GLY A 255 -1.17 1.43 -7.45
N PRO A 256 -0.48 1.74 -8.56
CA PRO A 256 -0.63 1.22 -9.92
C PRO A 256 0.17 -0.07 -10.20
N TRP A 257 -0.30 -0.86 -11.17
CA TRP A 257 0.34 -2.06 -11.76
C TRP A 257 0.61 -3.25 -10.81
N ASN A 258 1.10 -3.01 -9.61
CA ASN A 258 1.49 -4.01 -8.61
C ASN A 258 0.69 -3.84 -7.30
N THR A 259 0.76 -4.83 -6.42
CA THR A 259 0.07 -4.85 -5.12
C THR A 259 0.95 -5.31 -3.94
N LYS A 260 2.23 -5.59 -4.22
CA LYS A 260 3.28 -6.01 -3.28
C LYS A 260 4.58 -5.21 -3.52
N ASP A 261 4.44 -4.01 -4.09
CA ASP A 261 5.54 -3.12 -4.46
C ASP A 261 5.58 -1.90 -3.53
N ASP A 262 5.93 -2.14 -2.27
CA ASP A 262 6.22 -1.13 -1.25
C ASP A 262 7.60 -0.49 -1.48
N TYR A 263 7.83 0.10 -2.66
CA TYR A 263 9.14 0.61 -3.10
C TYR A 263 9.78 1.66 -2.18
N TRP A 264 9.01 2.27 -1.27
CA TRP A 264 9.53 3.14 -0.21
C TRP A 264 10.32 2.37 0.86
N ASN A 265 10.24 1.03 0.89
CA ASN A 265 11.03 0.15 1.76
C ASN A 265 12.37 -0.25 1.10
N PRO A 266 13.45 -0.36 1.90
CA PRO A 266 14.74 -0.79 1.38
C PRO A 266 14.68 -2.25 0.88
N PRO A 267 15.58 -2.66 -0.02
CA PRO A 267 15.66 -4.02 -0.59
C PRO A 267 15.37 -5.19 0.36
N HIS A 268 15.89 -5.14 1.59
CA HIS A 268 15.74 -6.21 2.59
C HIS A 268 14.39 -6.21 3.33
N GLN A 269 13.58 -5.15 3.22
CA GLN A 269 12.26 -4.99 3.86
C GLN A 269 11.09 -4.98 2.87
N ARG A 270 11.35 -4.73 1.58
CA ARG A 270 10.35 -4.69 0.49
C ARG A 270 9.68 -6.07 0.33
N GLU A 271 8.38 -6.12 0.09
CA GLU A 271 7.57 -7.34 -0.02
C GLU A 271 7.97 -8.15 -1.27
N MET A 272 8.03 -7.50 -2.45
CA MET A 272 8.59 -8.04 -3.70
C MET A 272 9.69 -7.14 -4.29
N TRP A 273 10.29 -7.54 -5.41
CA TRP A 273 11.23 -6.71 -6.19
C TRP A 273 12.45 -6.22 -5.37
N LYS A 274 12.96 -7.13 -4.53
CA LYS A 274 14.07 -6.90 -3.59
C LYS A 274 15.41 -6.63 -4.28
N ASP A 275 15.50 -6.83 -5.58
CA ASP A 275 16.64 -6.47 -6.43
C ASP A 275 16.65 -4.97 -6.82
N LEU A 276 15.50 -4.30 -6.80
CA LEU A 276 15.38 -2.90 -7.18
C LEU A 276 15.78 -1.94 -6.05
N PRO A 277 16.46 -0.82 -6.36
CA PRO A 277 16.77 0.21 -5.38
C PRO A 277 15.53 0.77 -4.67
N GLN A 278 15.73 1.20 -3.42
CA GLN A 278 14.70 1.90 -2.66
C GLN A 278 14.29 3.19 -3.37
N GLY A 279 12.99 3.49 -3.37
CA GLY A 279 12.41 4.66 -4.04
C GLY A 279 12.13 4.47 -5.53
N VAL A 280 12.40 3.29 -6.11
CA VAL A 280 12.13 2.98 -7.52
C VAL A 280 10.90 2.07 -7.63
N PRO A 281 9.72 2.59 -8.05
CA PRO A 281 8.56 1.75 -8.36
C PRO A 281 8.91 0.72 -9.44
N GLN A 282 8.43 -0.51 -9.29
CA GLN A 282 8.73 -1.57 -10.25
C GLN A 282 8.18 -1.26 -11.64
N ALA A 283 7.04 -0.58 -11.74
CA ALA A 283 6.50 -0.12 -13.03
C ALA A 283 7.48 0.83 -13.75
N ALA A 284 8.18 1.70 -13.02
CA ALA A 284 9.22 2.55 -13.58
C ALA A 284 10.44 1.74 -14.04
N ALA A 285 10.87 0.74 -13.27
CA ALA A 285 11.93 -0.18 -13.70
C ALA A 285 11.53 -1.03 -14.92
N ALA A 286 10.27 -1.46 -15.01
CA ALA A 286 9.73 -2.24 -16.12
C ALA A 286 9.76 -1.45 -17.45
N ARG A 287 9.64 -0.12 -17.42
CA ARG A 287 9.87 0.73 -18.61
C ARG A 287 11.29 0.61 -19.18
N ASN A 288 12.25 0.17 -18.35
CA ASN A 288 13.65 -0.08 -18.72
C ASN A 288 13.96 -1.58 -18.87
N GLY A 289 12.94 -2.44 -18.98
CA GLY A 289 13.09 -3.88 -19.27
C GLY A 289 13.11 -4.81 -18.07
N HIS A 290 13.10 -4.31 -16.83
CA HIS A 290 12.97 -5.14 -15.63
C HIS A 290 11.70 -6.02 -15.70
N ASN A 291 11.77 -7.26 -15.23
CA ASN A 291 10.73 -8.28 -15.38
C ASN A 291 10.21 -8.42 -16.84
N GLY A 292 11.08 -8.29 -17.84
CA GLY A 292 10.70 -8.34 -19.26
C GLY A 292 9.78 -7.18 -19.70
N GLY A 293 9.73 -6.09 -18.93
CA GLY A 293 8.81 -4.97 -19.11
C GLY A 293 7.38 -5.23 -18.65
N LYS A 294 7.20 -6.16 -17.71
CA LYS A 294 5.90 -6.58 -17.17
C LYS A 294 5.75 -6.25 -15.69
N ASP A 295 4.50 -6.10 -15.24
CA ASP A 295 4.15 -6.06 -13.83
C ASP A 295 4.08 -7.47 -13.20
N GLN A 296 3.75 -7.56 -11.92
CA GLN A 296 3.57 -8.83 -11.19
C GLN A 296 2.50 -9.77 -11.78
N PHE A 297 1.58 -9.24 -12.60
CA PHE A 297 0.52 -10.01 -13.26
C PHE A 297 0.94 -10.47 -14.67
N GLY A 298 2.16 -10.14 -15.12
CA GLY A 298 2.65 -10.44 -16.46
C GLY A 298 2.14 -9.48 -17.54
N ARG A 299 1.42 -8.41 -17.18
CA ARG A 299 0.92 -7.40 -18.13
C ARG A 299 2.05 -6.44 -18.50
N ARG A 300 2.17 -6.06 -19.77
CA ARG A 300 3.17 -5.06 -20.20
C ARG A 300 2.83 -3.68 -19.63
N VAL A 301 3.79 -3.06 -18.96
CA VAL A 301 3.60 -1.79 -18.23
C VAL A 301 3.50 -0.59 -19.19
N ALA A 302 2.35 0.09 -19.18
CA ALA A 302 2.06 1.17 -20.12
C ALA A 302 2.59 2.55 -19.68
N ASN A 303 2.89 2.75 -18.40
CA ASN A 303 3.46 3.99 -17.84
C ASN A 303 4.33 3.69 -16.60
N PRO A 304 5.25 4.57 -16.18
CA PRO A 304 6.16 4.33 -15.04
C PRO A 304 5.52 4.64 -13.67
N ALA A 305 4.19 4.54 -13.53
CA ALA A 305 3.51 5.09 -12.36
C ALA A 305 3.90 4.41 -11.04
N GLY A 306 4.04 5.19 -9.98
CA GLY A 306 4.27 4.72 -8.61
C GLY A 306 3.14 5.05 -7.64
N ILE A 307 2.15 5.84 -8.07
CA ILE A 307 1.00 6.29 -7.29
C ILE A 307 -0.14 6.65 -8.26
N ASP A 308 -1.37 6.26 -7.93
CA ASP A 308 -2.57 6.80 -8.58
C ASP A 308 -3.24 7.81 -7.65
N LEU A 309 -3.78 8.88 -8.22
CA LEU A 309 -4.44 9.96 -7.49
C LEU A 309 -5.92 10.02 -7.86
N GLY A 310 -6.79 10.10 -6.86
CA GLY A 310 -8.21 10.35 -7.04
C GLY A 310 -8.47 11.66 -7.78
N ASP A 311 -9.56 11.71 -8.55
CA ASP A 311 -9.88 12.81 -9.47
C ASP A 311 -9.82 14.21 -8.84
N GLY A 312 -10.19 14.34 -7.56
CA GLY A 312 -10.13 15.61 -6.85
C GLY A 312 -8.71 16.02 -6.49
N ILE A 313 -7.86 15.08 -6.05
CA ILE A 313 -6.44 15.35 -5.82
C ILE A 313 -5.78 15.79 -7.13
N PHE A 314 -6.00 15.02 -8.20
CA PHE A 314 -5.35 15.23 -9.49
C PHE A 314 -5.73 16.59 -10.12
N TRP A 315 -7.04 16.86 -10.26
CA TRP A 315 -7.53 18.05 -10.96
C TRP A 315 -7.63 19.30 -10.08
N ASP A 316 -8.18 19.17 -8.87
CA ASP A 316 -8.58 20.32 -8.06
C ASP A 316 -7.49 20.75 -7.08
N VAL A 317 -6.73 19.81 -6.51
CA VAL A 317 -5.71 20.09 -5.49
C VAL A 317 -4.32 20.28 -6.09
N LEU A 318 -3.88 19.40 -6.99
CA LEU A 318 -2.56 19.52 -7.61
C LEU A 318 -2.61 20.36 -8.90
N GLY A 319 -3.80 20.55 -9.48
CA GLY A 319 -3.96 21.34 -10.71
C GLY A 319 -3.31 20.73 -11.93
N LEU A 320 -3.01 19.42 -11.91
CA LEU A 320 -2.37 18.70 -13.01
C LEU A 320 -3.25 18.77 -14.28
N LYS A 321 -2.63 18.55 -15.44
CA LYS A 321 -3.32 18.53 -16.75
C LYS A 321 -3.10 17.23 -17.52
N ASP A 322 -2.01 16.54 -17.20
CA ASP A 322 -1.69 15.17 -17.62
C ASP A 322 -0.85 14.55 -16.48
N ASN A 323 -0.60 13.25 -16.57
CA ASN A 323 0.18 12.46 -15.65
C ASN A 323 1.61 13.02 -15.56
N SER A 324 2.13 13.21 -14.35
CA SER A 324 3.37 13.96 -14.12
C SER A 324 4.23 13.36 -13.02
N GLN A 325 5.47 13.81 -12.91
CA GLN A 325 6.23 13.65 -11.67
C GLN A 325 5.56 14.45 -10.56
N VAL A 326 5.52 13.86 -9.36
CA VAL A 326 5.12 14.49 -8.10
C VAL A 326 6.09 14.06 -7.00
N HIS A 327 6.26 14.89 -5.98
CA HIS A 327 6.99 14.52 -4.77
C HIS A 327 6.02 13.92 -3.76
N VAL A 328 6.33 12.74 -3.21
CA VAL A 328 5.47 12.02 -2.26
C VAL A 328 6.24 11.70 -0.99
N GLU A 329 5.68 12.11 0.16
CA GLU A 329 6.13 11.73 1.51
C GLU A 329 5.19 10.67 2.10
N TYR A 330 5.73 9.56 2.58
CA TYR A 330 4.99 8.42 3.12
C TYR A 330 4.90 8.53 4.64
N LEU A 331 3.85 9.16 5.16
CA LEU A 331 3.89 9.78 6.51
C LEU A 331 4.06 8.77 7.66
N TRP A 332 3.63 7.51 7.48
CA TRP A 332 3.84 6.44 8.47
C TRP A 332 5.30 5.97 8.59
N THR A 333 6.13 6.20 7.56
CA THR A 333 7.55 5.77 7.55
C THR A 333 8.47 6.66 8.39
N GLY A 334 8.01 7.85 8.75
CA GLY A 334 8.68 8.76 9.68
C GLY A 334 8.28 8.50 11.13
N SER A 335 8.92 9.26 12.03
CA SER A 335 8.63 9.24 13.47
C SER A 335 8.27 10.63 14.04
N GLN A 336 8.09 11.62 13.16
CA GLN A 336 7.46 12.91 13.48
C GLN A 336 6.09 12.75 14.16
N ARG A 337 5.76 13.70 15.05
CA ARG A 337 4.43 13.86 15.62
C ARG A 337 3.39 14.05 14.51
N LEU A 338 2.28 13.32 14.64
CA LEU A 338 1.11 13.45 13.77
C LEU A 338 -0.09 13.93 14.60
N SER A 339 -1.02 14.63 13.95
CA SER A 339 -2.35 14.90 14.50
C SER A 339 -3.40 14.86 13.40
N ALA A 340 -4.56 14.28 13.70
CA ALA A 340 -5.66 14.13 12.76
C ALA A 340 -6.35 15.47 12.50
N VAL A 341 -6.50 15.82 11.22
CA VAL A 341 -7.22 17.01 10.79
C VAL A 341 -8.72 16.87 11.02
N ARG A 342 -9.37 17.95 11.43
CA ARG A 342 -10.82 18.08 11.58
C ARG A 342 -11.32 19.25 10.75
N ALA A 343 -12.14 18.97 9.77
CA ALA A 343 -12.66 19.94 8.81
C ALA A 343 -14.09 20.43 9.15
N GLU A 344 -14.55 20.25 10.39
CA GLU A 344 -15.87 20.72 10.88
C GLU A 344 -17.08 20.37 9.99
N GLY A 345 -17.04 19.20 9.34
CA GLY A 345 -18.08 18.72 8.42
C GLY A 345 -17.82 19.00 6.94
N ALA A 346 -16.81 19.80 6.60
CA ALA A 346 -16.25 19.86 5.26
C ALA A 346 -15.40 18.59 4.96
N PRO A 347 -15.10 18.29 3.68
CA PRO A 347 -14.27 17.14 3.33
C PRO A 347 -12.76 17.36 3.59
N GLU A 348 -12.31 18.60 3.76
CA GLU A 348 -10.89 18.98 3.83
C GLU A 348 -10.69 20.39 4.42
N VAL A 349 -9.45 20.68 4.84
CA VAL A 349 -9.02 22.02 5.29
C VAL A 349 -7.95 22.58 4.35
N PRO A 350 -8.01 23.86 3.94
CA PRO A 350 -6.96 24.48 3.14
C PRO A 350 -5.66 24.63 3.93
N ILE A 351 -4.56 24.14 3.37
CA ILE A 351 -3.20 24.39 3.82
C ILE A 351 -2.81 25.80 3.38
N LEU A 352 -2.37 26.64 4.32
CA LEU A 352 -2.06 28.05 4.11
C LEU A 352 -0.55 28.26 3.92
N ALA A 353 -0.18 29.20 3.03
CA ALA A 353 1.21 29.58 2.75
C ALA A 353 1.93 30.24 3.95
N ARG A 354 1.15 30.87 4.85
CA ARG A 354 1.62 31.69 5.97
C ARG A 354 0.68 31.48 7.18
N PRO A 355 1.16 31.69 8.43
CA PRO A 355 0.34 31.56 9.63
C PRO A 355 -0.53 32.81 9.84
N GLU A 356 -1.42 33.07 8.89
CA GLU A 356 -2.30 34.25 8.86
C GLU A 356 -3.68 33.85 8.33
N ALA A 357 -4.75 34.39 8.94
CA ALA A 357 -6.11 34.13 8.50
C ALA A 357 -6.36 34.74 7.11
N GLY A 358 -6.86 33.94 6.17
CA GLY A 358 -7.05 34.37 4.78
C GLY A 358 -5.78 34.40 3.93
N ALA A 359 -4.66 33.85 4.41
CA ALA A 359 -3.49 33.62 3.57
C ALA A 359 -3.82 32.69 2.38
N GLU A 360 -3.00 32.77 1.32
CA GLU A 360 -3.15 31.93 0.13
C GLU A 360 -3.10 30.44 0.47
N SER A 361 -3.99 29.66 -0.15
CA SER A 361 -3.99 28.21 -0.01
C SER A 361 -3.02 27.55 -0.98
N VAL A 362 -2.02 26.86 -0.42
CA VAL A 362 -1.01 26.07 -1.16
C VAL A 362 -1.40 24.59 -1.27
N GLY A 363 -2.61 24.22 -0.85
CA GLY A 363 -3.00 22.81 -0.80
C GLY A 363 -4.19 22.52 0.10
N ILE A 364 -4.49 21.25 0.30
CA ILE A 364 -5.48 20.79 1.28
C ILE A 364 -4.95 19.62 2.11
N ALA A 365 -5.50 19.46 3.31
CA ALA A 365 -5.44 18.23 4.08
C ALA A 365 -6.85 17.63 4.20
N VAL A 366 -7.01 16.37 3.81
CA VAL A 366 -8.30 15.66 3.85
C VAL A 366 -8.74 15.46 5.30
N ASN A 367 -10.06 15.54 5.55
CA ASN A 367 -10.62 15.36 6.88
C ASN A 367 -10.27 13.98 7.48
N ALA A 368 -10.02 13.96 8.79
CA ALA A 368 -9.55 12.81 9.56
C ALA A 368 -8.18 12.22 9.17
N THR A 369 -7.48 12.76 8.17
CA THR A 369 -6.10 12.34 7.87
C THR A 369 -5.12 12.90 8.89
N ASP A 370 -4.21 12.04 9.35
CA ASP A 370 -3.04 12.42 10.14
C ASP A 370 -2.06 13.25 9.29
N VAL A 371 -1.70 14.44 9.78
CA VAL A 371 -0.72 15.34 9.19
C VAL A 371 0.45 15.59 10.16
N PRO A 372 1.66 15.91 9.68
CA PRO A 372 2.77 16.32 10.55
C PRO A 372 2.44 17.57 11.35
N VAL A 373 2.87 17.64 12.61
CA VAL A 373 2.76 18.84 13.43
C VAL A 373 4.13 19.19 14.02
N GLN A 374 4.78 20.21 13.45
CA GLN A 374 6.18 20.53 13.75
C GLN A 374 6.31 21.53 14.90
N CYS A 375 5.49 22.58 14.89
CA CYS A 375 5.50 23.63 15.91
C CYS A 375 4.23 24.49 15.84
N ARG A 376 3.91 25.21 16.93
CA ARG A 376 2.83 26.21 16.99
C ARG A 376 3.37 27.62 16.81
N HIS A 377 2.63 28.47 16.10
CA HIS A 377 2.87 29.91 15.95
C HIS A 377 1.52 30.64 16.05
N GLY A 378 1.24 31.22 17.22
CA GLY A 378 -0.07 31.80 17.53
C GLY A 378 -1.21 30.78 17.38
N GLU A 379 -2.23 31.11 16.58
CA GLU A 379 -3.36 30.23 16.26
C GLU A 379 -3.13 29.34 15.02
N PHE A 380 -1.86 29.11 14.66
CA PHE A 380 -1.49 28.23 13.55
C PHE A 380 -0.48 27.16 14.00
N VAL A 381 -0.51 26.03 13.31
CA VAL A 381 0.45 24.93 13.43
C VAL A 381 1.19 24.80 12.11
N ARG A 382 2.53 24.78 12.16
CA ARG A 382 3.37 24.49 11.00
C ARG A 382 3.36 22.98 10.75
N ILE A 383 2.89 22.58 9.57
CA ILE A 383 2.82 21.18 9.13
C ILE A 383 3.91 20.83 8.10
N GLY A 384 4.60 21.85 7.59
CA GLY A 384 5.70 21.74 6.64
C GLY A 384 6.35 23.10 6.39
N GLU A 385 7.43 23.13 5.59
CA GLU A 385 8.01 24.39 5.14
C GLU A 385 6.99 25.18 4.32
N GLY A 386 6.68 26.42 4.73
CA GLY A 386 5.66 27.26 4.09
C GLY A 386 4.23 26.69 4.16
N GLN A 387 3.94 25.78 5.08
CA GLN A 387 2.64 25.09 5.16
C GLN A 387 2.08 25.13 6.58
N TYR A 388 0.91 25.75 6.72
CA TYR A 388 0.25 26.02 8.00
C TYR A 388 -1.23 25.61 7.97
N LEU A 389 -1.73 25.15 9.12
CA LEU A 389 -3.15 24.94 9.39
C LEU A 389 -3.54 25.71 10.66
N PRO A 390 -4.78 26.22 10.80
CA PRO A 390 -5.22 26.83 12.04
C PRO A 390 -5.31 25.78 13.16
N THR A 391 -5.13 26.20 14.42
CA THR A 391 -5.23 25.33 15.61
C THR A 391 -6.59 24.62 15.72
N THR A 392 -7.66 25.25 15.23
CA THR A 392 -9.02 24.68 15.18
C THR A 392 -9.18 23.53 14.19
N ALA A 393 -8.31 23.42 13.19
CA ALA A 393 -8.35 22.34 12.18
C ALA A 393 -7.82 20.99 12.69
N PHE A 394 -7.59 20.83 13.98
CA PHE A 394 -7.00 19.62 14.56
C PHE A 394 -7.93 18.95 15.57
N GLY A 395 -7.68 17.67 15.80
CA GLY A 395 -8.06 17.02 17.05
C GLY A 395 -7.16 17.46 18.22
N PRO A 396 -6.94 16.58 19.20
CA PRO A 396 -5.89 16.80 20.19
C PRO A 396 -4.53 17.00 19.50
N LEU A 397 -3.89 18.14 19.76
CA LEU A 397 -2.49 18.34 19.42
C LEU A 397 -1.59 17.65 20.47
N PRO A 398 -0.38 17.23 20.11
CA PRO A 398 0.60 16.72 21.08
C PRO A 398 0.89 17.77 22.16
N ALA A 399 0.90 17.33 23.42
CA ALA A 399 1.12 18.22 24.57
C ALA A 399 2.53 18.84 24.61
N ASP A 400 3.48 18.25 23.91
CA ASP A 400 4.89 18.64 23.81
C ASP A 400 5.22 19.41 22.51
N LEU A 401 4.21 19.84 21.74
CA LEU A 401 4.40 20.60 20.50
C LEU A 401 5.09 21.95 20.78
N PRO A 402 6.32 22.20 20.25
CA PRO A 402 7.09 23.39 20.58
C PRO A 402 6.55 24.65 19.88
N GLY A 403 6.94 25.83 20.38
CA GLY A 403 6.76 27.09 19.67
C GLY A 403 7.72 27.21 18.48
N CYS A 404 7.27 27.73 17.34
CA CYS A 404 8.09 27.79 16.12
C CYS A 404 9.34 28.65 16.25
N ASP A 405 9.35 29.62 17.17
CA ASP A 405 10.49 30.53 17.38
C ASP A 405 11.69 29.82 18.05
N GLY A 406 11.48 28.62 18.63
CA GLY A 406 12.54 27.74 19.13
C GLY A 406 12.94 26.62 18.16
N ALA A 407 12.24 26.47 17.03
CA ALA A 407 12.45 25.38 16.08
C ALA A 407 13.37 25.82 14.94
N ALA A 408 14.70 25.67 15.14
CA ALA A 408 15.66 25.77 14.05
C ALA A 408 15.22 24.85 12.88
N PRO A 409 15.33 25.29 11.61
CA PRO A 409 15.00 24.43 10.48
C PRO A 409 15.90 23.19 10.51
N GLY A 410 15.31 22.01 10.73
CA GLY A 410 15.99 20.75 10.43
C GLY A 410 16.42 20.72 8.97
N PRO A 411 17.45 19.94 8.59
CA PRO A 411 17.97 19.90 7.23
C PRO A 411 16.95 19.27 6.28
N GLY A 412 16.02 20.10 5.79
CA GLY A 412 15.09 19.76 4.73
C GLY A 412 15.87 19.42 3.47
N ALA A 413 15.50 18.31 2.83
CA ALA A 413 16.11 17.87 1.58
C ALA A 413 15.74 18.86 0.47
N ARG A 414 16.58 19.88 0.27
CA ARG A 414 16.55 20.73 -0.92
C ARG A 414 16.64 19.80 -2.14
N PRO A 415 15.75 19.91 -3.14
CA PRO A 415 15.84 19.09 -4.34
C PRO A 415 17.15 19.42 -5.05
N ALA A 416 18.12 18.51 -4.95
CA ALA A 416 19.34 18.59 -5.73
C ALA A 416 18.93 18.45 -7.19
N ALA A 417 19.18 19.49 -8.00
CA ALA A 417 19.03 19.45 -9.44
C ALA A 417 20.07 18.46 -9.98
N GLY A 418 19.69 17.18 -10.06
CA GLY A 418 20.51 16.12 -10.62
C GLY A 418 20.71 16.37 -12.11
N ALA A 419 21.87 16.92 -12.46
CA ALA A 419 22.31 16.97 -13.84
C ALA A 419 22.32 15.53 -14.40
N ALA A 420 21.71 15.34 -15.58
CA ALA A 420 21.61 14.03 -16.20
C ALA A 420 22.99 13.50 -16.60
N ALA A 421 23.54 12.59 -15.80
CA ALA A 421 24.71 11.80 -16.17
C ALA A 421 24.25 10.58 -16.98
N ALA A 422 24.60 10.54 -18.27
CA ALA A 422 24.37 9.37 -19.11
C ALA A 422 25.25 8.19 -18.64
N PRO A 423 24.77 6.94 -18.70
CA PRO A 423 25.54 5.78 -18.27
C PRO A 423 26.64 5.43 -19.27
N THR A 424 27.89 5.72 -18.92
CA THR A 424 29.06 5.13 -19.59
C THR A 424 29.26 3.70 -19.11
N GLY A 425 29.44 2.75 -20.04
CA GLY A 425 29.46 1.33 -19.74
C GLY A 425 30.66 0.87 -18.88
N SER A 426 30.42 -0.12 -18.03
CA SER A 426 31.48 -0.78 -17.25
C SER A 426 32.25 -1.78 -18.09
N ALA A 427 33.55 -1.54 -18.27
CA ALA A 427 34.49 -2.56 -18.74
C ALA A 427 35.09 -3.34 -17.55
N VAL A 428 35.42 -4.60 -17.79
CA VAL A 428 35.93 -5.56 -16.79
C VAL A 428 37.38 -5.24 -16.37
N PRO A 429 37.77 -5.40 -15.09
CA PRO A 429 39.12 -5.07 -14.64
C PRO A 429 40.12 -6.26 -14.73
N GLY A 430 41.30 -5.98 -15.30
CA GLY A 430 42.57 -6.28 -14.64
C GLY A 430 43.49 -7.36 -15.22
N THR A 431 44.57 -6.94 -15.90
CA THR A 431 45.97 -7.26 -15.53
C THR A 431 46.93 -6.30 -16.27
N PRO A 432 48.17 -6.07 -15.77
CA PRO A 432 48.81 -4.75 -15.91
C PRO A 432 49.84 -4.63 -17.05
N ALA A 433 50.09 -3.39 -17.48
CA ALA A 433 51.26 -3.00 -18.26
C ALA A 433 51.98 -1.81 -17.60
N ALA A 434 53.31 -1.82 -17.63
CA ALA A 434 54.16 -0.74 -17.10
C ALA A 434 54.49 0.29 -18.19
N GLY A 435 54.77 1.54 -17.80
CA GLY A 435 55.39 2.54 -18.68
C GLY A 435 54.78 3.94 -18.63
N THR A 436 55.50 4.87 -18.00
CA THR A 436 55.22 6.32 -17.90
C THR A 436 55.92 7.09 -19.06
N PRO A 437 55.78 8.43 -19.20
CA PRO A 437 54.71 9.16 -19.89
C PRO A 437 55.16 9.90 -21.18
N GLY A 438 54.22 10.57 -21.87
CA GLY A 438 54.50 11.50 -22.98
C GLY A 438 53.59 12.73 -23.00
N THR A 439 54.18 13.91 -22.84
CA THR A 439 53.57 15.26 -22.67
C THR A 439 52.77 15.77 -23.88
N ALA A 440 51.80 16.67 -23.64
CA ALA A 440 51.17 17.53 -24.66
C ALA A 440 51.30 19.02 -24.27
N PRO A 441 51.22 19.96 -25.25
CA PRO A 441 50.75 21.31 -24.91
C PRO A 441 49.74 21.94 -25.91
N ALA A 442 48.69 22.51 -25.32
CA ALA A 442 47.90 23.71 -25.63
C ALA A 442 47.86 24.37 -27.05
N GLY A 443 46.64 24.80 -27.43
CA GLY A 443 46.38 25.83 -28.44
C GLY A 443 44.89 26.15 -28.65
N SER A 444 44.49 27.41 -28.45
CA SER A 444 43.15 28.00 -28.72
C SER A 444 43.34 29.36 -29.43
N PRO A 445 42.31 30.18 -29.78
CA PRO A 445 40.87 29.96 -30.01
C PRO A 445 40.36 30.53 -31.38
N GLY A 446 39.06 30.46 -31.69
CA GLY A 446 38.43 31.24 -32.78
C GLY A 446 36.92 30.98 -33.01
N THR A 447 36.16 32.03 -33.31
CA THR A 447 34.68 32.09 -33.53
C THR A 447 34.36 33.32 -34.42
N PRO A 448 33.12 33.61 -34.91
CA PRO A 448 31.98 32.83 -35.45
C PRO A 448 31.84 33.18 -36.99
N PRO A 449 30.69 33.39 -37.72
CA PRO A 449 29.25 33.21 -37.43
C PRO A 449 28.30 32.68 -38.56
N ALA A 450 27.05 32.40 -38.14
CA ALA A 450 25.74 32.62 -38.80
C ALA A 450 25.42 32.16 -40.25
N GLY A 451 24.25 31.51 -40.40
CA GLY A 451 23.53 31.34 -41.67
C GLY A 451 22.28 30.45 -41.56
N ALA A 452 21.12 30.95 -42.00
CA ALA A 452 19.82 30.26 -42.08
C ALA A 452 19.09 30.74 -43.35
N PRO A 453 17.85 30.31 -43.67
CA PRO A 453 17.24 28.96 -43.70
C PRO A 453 16.71 28.60 -45.13
N GLY A 454 16.08 27.44 -45.36
CA GLY A 454 15.39 27.19 -46.65
C GLY A 454 14.65 25.86 -46.87
N THR A 455 13.31 25.95 -46.90
CA THR A 455 12.34 25.27 -47.80
C THR A 455 12.29 23.73 -48.00
N SER A 456 11.08 23.21 -47.79
CA SER A 456 10.43 21.97 -48.33
C SER A 456 10.39 21.94 -49.89
N PRO A 457 9.95 20.87 -50.64
CA PRO A 457 8.83 19.98 -50.31
C PRO A 457 8.79 18.50 -50.82
N ALA A 458 7.75 17.79 -50.32
CA ALA A 458 6.91 16.73 -50.89
C ALA A 458 7.34 15.81 -52.06
N GLY A 459 6.98 14.51 -51.91
CA GLY A 459 6.81 13.55 -53.02
C GLY A 459 6.57 12.11 -52.52
N THR A 460 5.32 11.67 -52.32
CA THR A 460 4.54 10.78 -53.25
C THR A 460 4.80 9.28 -53.07
N ALA A 461 3.75 8.51 -52.75
CA ALA A 461 3.76 7.04 -52.72
C ALA A 461 3.54 6.43 -54.12
N PRO A 462 3.79 5.12 -54.30
CA PRO A 462 2.66 4.25 -54.64
C PRO A 462 2.68 2.86 -53.95
N ALA A 463 1.56 2.16 -54.07
CA ALA A 463 1.33 0.81 -53.53
C ALA A 463 1.79 -0.32 -54.49
N GLY A 464 1.89 -1.56 -54.00
CA GLY A 464 2.07 -2.72 -54.88
C GLY A 464 2.23 -4.10 -54.23
N THR A 465 1.14 -4.89 -54.28
CA THR A 465 1.09 -6.35 -54.51
C THR A 465 1.55 -7.36 -53.44
N ALA A 466 0.73 -8.41 -53.26
CA ALA A 466 1.06 -9.67 -52.58
C ALA A 466 1.38 -10.79 -53.60
N PRO A 467 1.85 -11.96 -53.16
CA PRO A 467 1.28 -13.20 -53.70
C PRO A 467 1.07 -14.33 -52.67
N ALA A 468 0.16 -15.26 -52.99
CA ALA A 468 0.13 -16.63 -52.45
C ALA A 468 1.15 -17.52 -53.22
N GLY A 469 1.57 -18.71 -52.80
CA GLY A 469 1.28 -19.55 -51.63
C GLY A 469 1.57 -21.02 -52.00
N THR A 470 2.03 -21.87 -51.06
CA THR A 470 2.27 -23.32 -51.34
C THR A 470 2.25 -24.17 -50.07
N ALA A 471 1.75 -25.41 -50.18
CA ALA A 471 1.85 -26.48 -49.18
C ALA A 471 2.86 -27.56 -49.61
N PRO A 472 3.25 -28.49 -48.71
CA PRO A 472 2.94 -29.90 -48.99
C PRO A 472 2.56 -30.77 -47.76
N ALA A 473 2.04 -31.98 -48.03
CA ALA A 473 1.72 -33.06 -47.09
C ALA A 473 2.94 -34.00 -46.83
N GLY A 474 2.97 -34.99 -45.91
CA GLY A 474 2.05 -35.41 -44.83
C GLY A 474 2.30 -36.86 -44.32
N SER A 475 1.81 -37.19 -43.11
CA SER A 475 1.63 -38.54 -42.48
C SER A 475 2.88 -39.40 -42.15
N PRO A 476 2.79 -40.48 -41.30
CA PRO A 476 1.72 -41.00 -40.41
C PRO A 476 2.13 -40.97 -38.89
N GLY A 477 1.47 -41.56 -37.86
CA GLY A 477 0.13 -42.18 -37.72
C GLY A 477 0.09 -43.46 -36.83
N THR A 478 -0.47 -43.42 -35.61
CA THR A 478 -0.84 -44.59 -34.72
C THR A 478 -1.78 -44.10 -33.56
N PRO A 479 -2.42 -44.95 -32.71
CA PRO A 479 -3.87 -44.85 -32.46
C PRO A 479 -4.30 -44.47 -31.02
N PRO A 480 -5.59 -44.15 -30.78
CA PRO A 480 -6.14 -43.94 -29.44
C PRO A 480 -6.50 -45.25 -28.72
N GLY A 481 -6.23 -45.31 -27.41
CA GLY A 481 -6.55 -46.46 -26.55
C GLY A 481 -7.96 -46.40 -25.95
N THR A 482 -8.62 -47.55 -25.90
CA THR A 482 -9.99 -47.78 -25.40
C THR A 482 -10.09 -47.71 -23.86
N PRO A 483 -11.14 -47.12 -23.27
CA PRO A 483 -11.47 -47.30 -21.86
C PRO A 483 -12.32 -48.58 -21.64
N PRO A 484 -12.15 -49.32 -20.53
CA PRO A 484 -13.00 -50.47 -20.25
C PRO A 484 -14.41 -50.06 -19.80
N ALA A 485 -15.43 -50.54 -20.49
CA ALA A 485 -16.81 -50.60 -20.01
C ALA A 485 -17.10 -52.00 -19.47
N GLY A 486 -17.94 -52.14 -18.42
CA GLY A 486 -18.32 -53.48 -17.96
C GLY A 486 -19.03 -53.63 -16.61
N ALA A 487 -20.24 -53.07 -16.45
CA ALA A 487 -21.29 -53.68 -15.64
C ALA A 487 -22.66 -53.15 -16.12
N ALA A 488 -23.63 -54.02 -16.38
CA ALA A 488 -24.84 -53.70 -17.13
C ALA A 488 -26.14 -53.83 -16.30
N PHE A 489 -27.14 -53.02 -16.70
CA PHE A 489 -28.60 -53.21 -16.67
C PHE A 489 -29.16 -54.49 -15.99
N ALA A 490 -29.98 -54.41 -14.92
CA ALA A 490 -31.42 -54.01 -14.86
C ALA A 490 -32.38 -55.22 -15.06
N PRO A 491 -33.73 -55.13 -14.85
CA PRO A 491 -34.56 -54.11 -14.18
C PRO A 491 -35.50 -54.68 -13.07
N GLY A 492 -36.29 -53.81 -12.42
CA GLY A 492 -37.42 -54.20 -11.56
C GLY A 492 -38.44 -53.06 -11.40
N THR A 493 -39.73 -53.32 -11.64
CA THR A 493 -40.77 -52.30 -11.90
C THR A 493 -41.87 -52.20 -10.83
N ALA A 494 -42.44 -50.99 -10.67
CA ALA A 494 -43.75 -50.65 -10.08
C ALA A 494 -43.92 -50.90 -8.55
N SER A 495 -44.52 -49.99 -7.76
CA SER A 495 -45.88 -49.48 -7.98
C SER A 495 -46.17 -48.07 -7.42
N SER A 496 -47.26 -47.51 -7.97
CA SER A 496 -48.03 -46.29 -7.72
C SER A 496 -48.41 -45.87 -6.28
N GLY A 497 -48.72 -44.57 -6.12
CA GLY A 497 -49.54 -43.99 -5.04
C GLY A 497 -48.71 -43.37 -3.90
N ASP A 498 -49.03 -42.21 -3.33
CA ASP A 498 -50.08 -41.22 -3.62
C ASP A 498 -49.62 -39.82 -3.19
N ARG A 499 -50.28 -38.77 -3.69
CA ARG A 499 -50.11 -37.38 -3.22
C ARG A 499 -51.38 -36.99 -2.46
N PRO A 500 -51.29 -36.50 -1.21
CA PRO A 500 -51.94 -35.21 -0.99
C PRO A 500 -51.24 -34.26 0.02
N ALA A 501 -51.53 -32.97 -0.19
CA ALA A 501 -51.76 -31.89 0.78
C ALA A 501 -50.74 -31.57 1.90
N ALA A 502 -50.44 -30.27 2.00
CA ALA A 502 -49.81 -29.65 3.17
C ALA A 502 -50.82 -29.44 4.33
N PRO A 503 -50.38 -29.43 5.60
CA PRO A 503 -51.19 -28.98 6.73
C PRO A 503 -51.07 -27.46 6.97
N ALA A 504 -52.21 -26.82 7.21
CA ALA A 504 -52.34 -25.42 7.63
C ALA A 504 -51.97 -25.22 9.13
N PRO A 505 -51.69 -23.99 9.60
CA PRO A 505 -51.24 -23.74 10.98
C PRO A 505 -52.37 -23.87 12.02
N ARG A 506 -51.99 -24.11 13.28
CA ARG A 506 -52.93 -24.12 14.43
C ARG A 506 -53.02 -22.74 15.12
N PRO A 507 -54.18 -22.39 15.72
CA PRO A 507 -54.47 -21.04 16.24
C PRO A 507 -54.19 -20.88 17.75
N GLY A 508 -54.10 -19.62 18.21
CA GLY A 508 -53.97 -19.26 19.63
C GLY A 508 -53.65 -17.77 19.85
N GLU A 509 -54.68 -16.93 19.89
CA GLU A 509 -54.63 -15.46 20.07
C GLU A 509 -54.50 -15.06 21.58
N PRO A 510 -54.33 -13.77 21.99
CA PRO A 510 -55.07 -12.59 21.52
C PRO A 510 -54.24 -11.36 21.09
N ALA A 511 -54.80 -10.61 20.15
CA ALA A 511 -54.33 -9.29 19.74
C ALA A 511 -54.59 -8.20 20.79
N ARG A 512 -53.89 -7.06 20.65
CA ARG A 512 -54.25 -5.80 21.31
C ARG A 512 -54.24 -4.65 20.29
N VAL A 513 -55.42 -4.28 19.81
CA VAL A 513 -55.65 -3.09 18.97
C VAL A 513 -56.91 -2.39 19.45
N THR A 514 -56.81 -1.10 19.73
CA THR A 514 -57.90 -0.12 19.57
C THR A 514 -57.31 1.29 19.50
N SER A 515 -57.58 2.00 18.39
CA SER A 515 -57.90 3.45 18.24
C SER A 515 -57.30 4.52 19.19
N GLY A 516 -56.96 5.74 18.75
CA GLY A 516 -57.06 6.37 17.42
C GLY A 516 -57.44 7.87 17.48
N THR A 517 -57.25 8.58 16.35
CA THR A 517 -57.76 9.95 16.00
C THR A 517 -56.86 11.17 16.31
N PRO A 518 -56.59 12.07 15.33
CA PRO A 518 -55.84 13.34 15.47
C PRO A 518 -56.67 14.63 15.22
N SER A 519 -56.16 15.83 15.59
CA SER A 519 -56.51 17.20 15.06
C SER A 519 -55.97 18.34 15.98
N PRO A 520 -56.02 19.66 15.63
CA PRO A 520 -55.70 20.32 14.34
C PRO A 520 -55.01 21.74 14.46
N GLY A 521 -54.69 22.37 13.32
CA GLY A 521 -54.36 23.83 13.15
C GLY A 521 -52.86 24.17 13.20
N GLY A 522 -52.26 25.13 12.46
CA GLY A 522 -52.67 26.11 11.43
C GLY A 522 -51.48 27.09 11.21
N THR A 523 -51.36 28.01 10.23
CA THR A 523 -52.16 28.45 9.05
C THR A 523 -51.18 29.18 8.08
N PRO A 524 -51.34 29.21 6.73
CA PRO A 524 -50.23 29.50 5.78
C PRO A 524 -50.19 30.94 5.23
N THR A 525 -49.10 31.29 4.51
CA THR A 525 -49.01 32.47 3.63
C THR A 525 -48.33 32.15 2.28
N ALA A 526 -49.09 32.41 1.21
CA ALA A 526 -48.75 32.95 -0.13
C ALA A 526 -47.31 33.50 -0.33
N ASP A 527 -46.75 33.66 -1.54
CA ASP A 527 -47.06 33.38 -2.96
C ASP A 527 -45.83 33.88 -3.74
N ALA A 528 -45.34 33.19 -4.78
CA ALA A 528 -44.46 33.84 -5.79
C ALA A 528 -44.37 33.06 -7.12
N ARG A 529 -45.00 33.66 -8.13
CA ARG A 529 -45.02 33.33 -9.56
C ARG A 529 -43.77 32.68 -10.20
N VAL A 530 -44.06 31.73 -11.09
CA VAL A 530 -43.27 31.35 -12.27
C VAL A 530 -43.22 32.52 -13.29
N PRO A 531 -42.12 32.64 -14.05
CA PRO A 531 -42.26 32.68 -15.51
C PRO A 531 -41.37 31.64 -16.21
N ALA A 532 -41.84 31.16 -17.37
CA ALA A 532 -41.14 30.20 -18.21
C ALA A 532 -40.37 30.88 -19.36
N GLY A 533 -39.38 30.18 -19.91
CA GLY A 533 -38.48 30.61 -20.99
C GLY A 533 -37.03 30.20 -20.67
N ASP A 534 -36.22 29.66 -21.57
CA ASP A 534 -36.45 29.26 -22.97
C ASP A 534 -35.68 27.98 -23.32
N SER A 535 -36.10 27.30 -24.38
CA SER A 535 -35.43 26.10 -24.89
C SER A 535 -34.34 26.48 -25.90
N GLN A 536 -33.08 26.17 -25.63
CA GLN A 536 -32.04 26.10 -26.68
C GLN A 536 -31.21 24.81 -26.60
N ALA A 537 -30.88 24.30 -27.78
CA ALA A 537 -30.34 22.96 -27.98
C ALA A 537 -28.85 22.86 -27.60
N ALA A 538 -28.50 21.77 -26.92
CA ALA A 538 -27.10 21.43 -26.64
C ALA A 538 -26.40 20.91 -27.91
N ALA A 539 -25.39 21.64 -28.38
CA ALA A 539 -24.42 21.13 -29.35
C ALA A 539 -23.45 20.18 -28.65
N ALA A 540 -23.28 18.96 -29.19
CA ALA A 540 -22.44 17.93 -28.59
C ALA A 540 -20.93 18.23 -28.73
N PRO A 541 -20.13 18.20 -27.65
CA PRO A 541 -18.68 18.16 -27.73
C PRO A 541 -18.19 16.72 -27.97
N ARG A 542 -17.14 16.58 -28.78
CA ARG A 542 -16.52 15.30 -29.16
C ARG A 542 -15.81 14.63 -27.98
N GLN A 543 -15.88 13.29 -27.90
CA GLN A 543 -15.09 12.51 -26.96
C GLN A 543 -13.60 12.48 -27.31
N PRO A 544 -12.71 12.47 -26.29
CA PRO A 544 -11.38 11.89 -26.38
C PRO A 544 -11.21 10.64 -25.48
N GLY A 545 -10.70 9.55 -26.07
CA GLY A 545 -9.87 8.52 -25.43
C GLY A 545 -10.37 7.81 -24.16
N SER A 546 -11.10 6.70 -24.31
CA SER A 546 -11.40 5.77 -23.21
C SER A 546 -10.19 4.92 -22.78
N SER A 547 -9.83 4.94 -21.49
CA SER A 547 -9.04 3.85 -20.88
C SER A 547 -9.95 2.62 -20.69
N GLN A 548 -9.65 1.52 -21.38
CA GLN A 548 -10.54 0.36 -21.44
C GLN A 548 -10.36 -0.58 -20.25
N ARG A 549 -11.46 -0.87 -19.55
CA ARG A 549 -11.65 -2.12 -18.79
C ARG A 549 -12.17 -3.18 -19.75
N ALA A 550 -11.52 -4.35 -19.82
CA ALA A 550 -12.02 -5.46 -20.63
C ALA A 550 -13.35 -6.01 -20.05
N PRO A 551 -14.32 -6.39 -20.89
CA PRO A 551 -15.65 -6.81 -20.44
C PRO A 551 -15.67 -8.26 -19.95
N SER A 552 -16.54 -8.51 -18.96
CA SER A 552 -17.00 -9.86 -18.62
C SER A 552 -17.87 -10.41 -19.75
N GLY A 553 -17.51 -11.57 -20.31
CA GLY A 553 -18.23 -12.20 -21.41
C GLY A 553 -18.32 -13.72 -21.25
N THR A 554 -19.55 -14.22 -21.08
CA THR A 554 -19.89 -15.64 -21.12
C THR A 554 -20.02 -16.15 -22.55
N ARG A 555 -19.25 -17.19 -22.91
CA ARG A 555 -19.74 -18.39 -23.61
C ARG A 555 -18.71 -19.51 -23.57
#